data_AF-A0A817ZYU1-F1
#
_entry.id   AF-A0A817ZYU1-F1
#
_cell.length_a   1.000
_cell.length_b   1.000
_cell.length_c   1.000
_cell.angle_alpha   90.00
_cell.angle_beta   90.00
_cell.angle_gamma   90.00
#
_symmetry.space_group_name_H-M   'P 1'
#
loop_
_entity.id
_entity.type
_entity.pdbx_description
1 polymer ?
#
loop_
_entity_poly.entity_id
_entity_poly.type
_entity_poly.pdbx_seq_one_letter_code
_entity_poly.pdbx_strand_id
1 'polypeptide(L)'
;MLSGWGADLTATNRGICKLRAFIVNISKSETVLYILFAMIDRWLSSSPKAEYRQMSSLKNAYRAMLISLFVSAIVFSHVIYCQEPNRINAP
;
A
#
# COMPACT_ATOMS: atom_id res chain seq x y z
N MET A 1 15.40 -10.77 10.91
CA MET A 1 15.56 -12.17 11.35
C MET A 1 14.20 -12.84 11.34
N LEU A 2 13.96 -13.68 10.34
CA LEU A 2 12.91 -14.71 10.26
C LEU A 2 13.38 -15.65 9.13
N SER A 3 14.51 -16.31 9.39
CA SER A 3 15.26 -17.17 8.45
C SER A 3 15.49 -18.49 9.17
N GLY A 4 14.51 -19.39 9.11
CA GLY A 4 14.59 -20.63 9.88
C GLY A 4 13.55 -21.70 9.55
N TRP A 5 12.87 -21.64 8.41
CA TRP A 5 12.01 -22.74 7.96
C TRP A 5 12.40 -23.13 6.53
N GLY A 6 12.86 -24.37 6.36
CA GLY A 6 13.51 -24.92 5.15
C GLY A 6 12.63 -25.07 3.90
N ALA A 7 11.63 -24.21 3.74
CA ALA A 7 10.79 -24.13 2.55
C ALA A 7 10.35 -22.67 2.35
N ASP A 8 11.31 -21.77 2.17
CA ASP A 8 11.00 -20.39 1.77
C ASP A 8 10.49 -20.42 0.32
N LEU A 9 9.18 -20.61 0.14
CA LEU A 9 8.50 -20.62 -1.17
C LEU A 9 8.78 -19.34 -1.97
N THR A 10 9.18 -18.26 -1.28
CA THR A 10 9.66 -17.01 -1.86
C THR A 10 10.95 -17.19 -2.67
N ALA A 11 11.84 -18.11 -2.27
CA ALA A 11 13.10 -18.40 -2.98
C ALA A 11 12.87 -19.33 -4.19
N THR A 12 11.86 -20.20 -4.13
CA THR A 12 11.57 -21.18 -5.18
C THR A 12 10.63 -20.64 -6.26
N ASN A 13 9.65 -19.79 -5.89
CA ASN A 13 8.63 -19.31 -6.81
C ASN A 13 8.75 -17.80 -7.08
N ARG A 14 9.17 -17.47 -8.30
CA ARG A 14 9.33 -16.09 -8.79
C ARG A 14 8.06 -15.25 -8.66
N GLY A 15 6.88 -15.86 -8.83
CA GLY A 15 5.60 -15.18 -8.72
C GLY A 15 5.29 -14.74 -7.28
N ILE A 16 5.53 -15.60 -6.29
CA ILE A 16 5.28 -15.32 -4.87
C ILE A 16 6.23 -14.23 -4.37
N CYS A 17 7.49 -14.25 -4.79
CA CYS A 17 8.47 -13.20 -4.46
C CYS A 17 8.02 -11.82 -4.94
N LYS A 18 7.60 -11.72 -6.20
CA LYS A 18 7.11 -10.47 -6.81
C LYS A 18 5.83 -9.97 -6.15
N LEU A 19 4.89 -10.87 -5.87
CA LEU A 19 3.64 -10.53 -5.19
C LEU A 19 3.91 -10.01 -3.77
N ARG A 20 4.81 -10.65 -3.02
CA ARG A 20 5.20 -10.19 -1.68
C ARG A 20 5.79 -8.79 -1.74
N ALA A 21 6.72 -8.54 -2.67
CA ALA A 21 7.34 -7.23 -2.80
C ALA A 21 6.33 -6.14 -3.21
N PHE A 22 5.40 -6.48 -4.11
CA PHE A 22 4.29 -5.61 -4.50
C PHE A 22 3.41 -5.24 -3.29
N ILE A 23 2.96 -6.23 -2.52
CA ILE A 23 2.13 -6.02 -1.32
C ILE A 23 2.87 -5.15 -0.31
N VAL A 24 4.13 -5.46 0.00
CA VAL A 24 4.93 -4.70 0.98
C VAL A 24 5.08 -3.24 0.56
N ASN A 25 5.35 -2.97 -0.71
CA ASN A 25 5.49 -1.59 -1.20
C ASN A 25 4.17 -0.82 -1.14
N ILE A 26 3.05 -1.45 -1.55
CA ILE A 26 1.72 -0.85 -1.44
C ILE A 26 1.38 -0.56 0.03
N SER A 27 1.56 -1.51 0.94
CA SER A 27 1.21 -1.32 2.35
C SER A 27 1.97 -0.17 3.00
N LYS A 28 3.26 -0.01 2.66
CA LYS A 28 4.08 1.11 3.14
C LYS A 28 3.53 2.44 2.62
N SER A 29 3.17 2.51 1.34
CA SER A 29 2.59 3.72 0.73
C SER A 29 1.22 4.06 1.33
N GLU A 30 0.32 3.07 1.43
CA GLU A 30 -1.03 3.25 2.00
C GLU A 30 -0.99 3.72 3.44
N THR A 31 -0.02 3.23 4.24
CA THR A 31 0.11 3.68 5.65
C THR A 31 0.37 5.19 5.71
N VAL A 32 1.24 5.73 4.86
CA VAL A 32 1.52 7.17 4.81
C VAL A 32 0.29 7.95 4.32
N LEU A 33 -0.38 7.45 3.28
CA LEU A 33 -1.59 8.08 2.75
C LEU A 33 -2.74 8.09 3.75
N TYR A 34 -2.93 7.02 4.51
CA TYR A 34 -3.98 6.95 5.54
C TYR A 34 -3.71 7.88 6.72
N ILE A 35 -2.45 8.05 7.12
CA ILE A 35 -2.08 9.06 8.12
C ILE A 35 -2.40 10.46 7.58
N LEU A 36 -2.07 10.75 6.33
CA LEU A 36 -2.42 12.00 5.66
C LEU A 36 -3.94 12.23 5.62
N PHE A 37 -4.72 11.22 5.21
CA PHE A 37 -6.18 11.33 5.19
C PHE A 37 -6.77 11.54 6.59
N ALA A 38 -6.23 10.89 7.62
CA ALA A 38 -6.67 11.11 9.00
C ALA A 38 -6.38 12.54 9.47
N MET A 39 -5.25 13.13 9.07
CA MET A 39 -4.94 14.54 9.37
C MET A 39 -5.87 15.50 8.63
N ILE A 40 -6.16 15.23 7.35
CA ILE A 40 -7.10 16.03 6.55
C ILE A 40 -8.50 15.93 7.12
N ASP A 41 -8.96 14.74 7.48
CA ASP A 41 -10.27 14.51 8.08
C ASP A 41 -10.42 15.28 9.40
N ARG A 42 -9.39 15.22 10.27
CA ARG A 42 -9.35 16.02 11.51
C ARG A 42 -9.39 17.52 11.25
N TRP A 43 -8.70 18.00 10.21
CA TRP A 43 -8.71 19.41 9.81
C TRP A 43 -10.06 19.85 9.24
N LEU A 44 -10.71 19.02 8.42
CA LEU A 44 -12.06 19.26 7.90
C LEU A 44 -13.09 19.31 9.04
N SER A 45 -12.96 18.42 10.03
CA SER A 45 -13.84 18.34 11.18
C SER A 45 -13.70 19.57 12.11
N SER A 46 -12.49 20.11 12.27
CA SER A 46 -12.24 21.32 13.08
C SER A 46 -12.56 22.64 12.36
N SER A 47 -12.90 22.59 11.07
CA SER A 47 -13.16 23.78 10.27
C SER A 47 -14.44 24.50 10.71
N PRO A 48 -14.42 25.85 10.83
CA PRO A 48 -15.61 26.63 11.20
C PRO A 48 -16.68 26.66 10.09
N LYS A 49 -16.32 26.27 8.86
CA LYS A 49 -17.24 26.25 7.71
C LYS A 49 -17.97 24.91 7.65
N ALA A 50 -19.30 24.97 7.64
CA ALA A 50 -20.16 23.78 7.62
C ALA A 50 -19.92 22.88 6.40
N GLU A 51 -19.59 23.47 5.23
CA GLU A 51 -19.29 22.73 4.00
C GLU A 51 -18.08 21.79 4.17
N TYR A 52 -17.01 22.27 4.79
CA TYR A 52 -15.82 21.45 5.04
C TYR A 52 -16.08 20.37 6.08
N ARG A 53 -16.89 20.66 7.10
CA ARG A 53 -17.27 19.68 8.11
C ARG A 53 -18.10 18.52 7.53
N GLN A 54 -18.94 18.79 6.52
CA GLN A 54 -19.71 17.75 5.84
C GLN A 54 -18.84 16.82 4.96
N MET A 55 -17.66 17.29 4.52
CA MET A 55 -16.73 16.46 3.77
C MET A 55 -16.06 15.38 4.64
N SER A 56 -15.94 15.62 5.95
CA SER A 56 -15.55 14.62 6.97
C SER A 56 -16.72 13.67 7.24
N SER A 57 -17.03 12.84 6.23
CA SER A 57 -18.05 11.81 6.33
C SER A 57 -17.45 10.43 6.07
N LEU A 58 -17.95 9.42 6.79
CA LEU A 58 -17.50 8.03 6.66
C LEU A 58 -17.56 7.54 5.20
N LYS A 59 -18.60 7.94 4.46
CA LYS A 59 -18.76 7.59 3.04
C LYS A 59 -17.63 8.15 2.18
N ASN A 60 -17.18 9.38 2.46
CA ASN A 60 -16.10 10.02 1.72
C ASN A 60 -14.74 9.41 2.09
N ALA A 61 -14.53 9.06 3.37
CA ALA A 61 -13.35 8.34 3.81
C ALA A 61 -13.21 6.98 3.10
N TYR A 62 -14.28 6.18 3.03
CA TYR A 62 -14.27 4.91 2.29
C TYR A 62 -13.96 5.10 0.80
N ARG A 63 -14.55 6.11 0.16
CA ARG A 63 -14.26 6.43 -1.25
C ARG A 63 -12.79 6.83 -1.43
N ALA A 64 -12.24 7.67 -0.56
CA ALA A 64 -10.85 8.08 -0.61
C ALA A 64 -9.88 6.89 -0.42
N MET A 65 -10.17 5.98 0.52
CA MET A 65 -9.39 4.76 0.73
C MET A 65 -9.43 3.82 -0.48
N LEU A 66 -10.61 3.64 -1.11
CA LEU A 66 -10.70 2.81 -2.32
C LEU A 66 -9.92 3.43 -3.48
N ILE A 67 -10.03 4.75 -3.67
CA ILE A 67 -9.29 5.46 -4.72
C ILE A 67 -7.79 5.35 -4.48
N SER A 68 -7.30 5.55 -3.26
CA SER A 68 -5.86 5.42 -2.96
C SER A 68 -5.35 4.02 -3.25
N LEU A 69 -6.10 2.99 -2.85
CA LEU A 69 -5.74 1.61 -3.12
C LEU A 69 -5.59 1.31 -4.62
N PHE A 70 -6.54 1.77 -5.45
CA PHE A 70 -6.46 1.60 -6.91
C PHE A 70 -5.27 2.36 -7.52
N VAL A 71 -5.05 3.60 -7.09
CA VAL A 71 -3.93 4.42 -7.56
C VAL A 71 -2.59 3.78 -7.18
N SER A 72 -2.43 3.35 -5.93
CA SER A 72 -1.25 2.63 -5.45
C SER A 72 -1.02 1.33 -6.22
N ALA A 73 -2.07 0.55 -6.49
CA ALA A 73 -1.95 -0.68 -7.29
C ALA A 73 -1.41 -0.40 -8.71
N ILE A 74 -1.85 0.68 -9.36
CA ILE A 74 -1.35 1.07 -10.68
C ILE A 74 0.10 1.55 -10.59
N VAL A 75 0.41 2.42 -9.63
CA VAL A 75 1.76 2.98 -9.46
C VAL A 75 2.78 1.87 -9.18
N PHE A 76 2.46 0.92 -8.31
CA PHE A 76 3.36 -0.18 -7.96
C PHE A 76 3.29 -1.36 -8.92
N SER A 77 2.45 -1.33 -9.97
CA SER A 77 2.37 -2.42 -10.96
C SER A 77 3.72 -2.71 -11.62
N HIS A 78 4.57 -1.69 -11.78
CA HIS A 78 5.93 -1.83 -12.32
C HIS A 78 6.81 -2.78 -11.48
N VAL A 79 6.57 -2.90 -10.17
CA VAL A 79 7.32 -3.78 -9.25
C VAL A 79 7.16 -5.25 -9.67
N ILE A 80 5.99 -5.63 -10.18
CA ILE A 80 5.71 -6.99 -10.65
C ILE A 80 6.58 -7.31 -11.89
N TYR A 81 6.86 -6.33 -12.74
CA TYR A 81 7.64 -6.51 -13.95
C TYR A 81 9.14 -6.36 -13.73
N CYS A 82 9.56 -5.29 -13.04
CA CYS A 82 10.97 -4.91 -12.90
C CYS A 82 11.72 -5.62 -11.78
N GLN A 83 11.03 -6.20 -10.78
CA GLN A 83 11.74 -6.83 -9.67
C GLN A 83 12.23 -8.21 -10.06
N GLU A 84 13.52 -8.32 -10.33
CA GLU A 84 14.17 -9.61 -10.53
C GLU A 84 14.29 -10.33 -9.17
N PRO A 85 13.81 -11.59 -9.06
CA PRO A 85 13.99 -12.36 -7.85
C PRO A 85 15.49 -12.61 -7.66
N ASN A 86 15.98 -12.31 -6.45
CA ASN A 86 17.39 -12.47 -6.10
C ASN A 86 17.78 -13.93 -6.36
N ARG A 87 18.58 -14.19 -7.40
CA ARG A 87 19.02 -15.55 -7.72
C ARG A 87 20.07 -15.93 -6.69
N ILE A 88 19.67 -16.74 -5.71
CA ILE A 88 20.61 -17.34 -4.75
C ILE A 88 21.60 -18.28 -5.48
N ASN A 89 21.37 -18.61 -6.76
CA ASN A 89 22.26 -19.33 -7.66
C ASN A 89 22.41 -18.60 -9.02
N ALA A 90 22.91 -17.37 -9.03
CA ALA A 90 23.69 -16.91 -10.20
C ALA A 90 25.04 -17.65 -10.16
N PRO A 91 25.69 -17.94 -11.31
CA PRO A 91 27.00 -18.61 -11.30
C PRO A 91 28.01 -17.88 -10.40
#